data_AF-A0A0F9DQA5-F1
#
_entry.id   AF-A0A0F9DQA5-F1
#
_cell.length_a   1.000
_cell.length_b   1.000
_cell.length_c   1.000
_cell.angle_alpha   90.00
_cell.angle_beta   90.00
_cell.angle_gamma   90.00
#
_symmetry.space_group_name_H-M   'P 1'
#
loop_
_entity.id
_entity.type
_entity.pdbx_description
1 polymer ?
#
loop_
_entity_poly.entity_id
_entity_poly.type
_entity_poly.pdbx_seq_one_letter_code
_entity_poly.pdbx_strand_id
1 'polypeptide(L)'
;MADKGFTSRRRSDGKPRKLRKARNQRAQRRQARKIVEARRGRKLKKKELVHHKDHKTTNNSPKNLKVIKGQKKHGRVHPGK
;
A
#
# COMPACT_ATOMS: atom_id res chain seq x y z
N MET A 1 16.56 -6.27 7.22
CA MET A 1 15.26 -6.79 7.70
C MET A 1 14.17 -6.51 6.67
N ALA A 2 13.58 -7.53 6.04
CA ALA A 2 12.49 -7.31 5.09
C ALA A 2 11.20 -6.97 5.84
N ASP A 3 10.71 -5.75 5.70
CA ASP A 3 9.39 -5.29 6.17
C ASP A 3 8.30 -6.19 5.54
N LYS A 4 7.96 -7.29 6.20
CA LYS A 4 6.93 -8.23 5.73
C LYS A 4 5.59 -7.52 5.81
N GLY A 5 4.86 -7.42 4.69
CA GLY A 5 3.52 -6.84 4.66
C GLY A 5 2.53 -7.70 5.46
N PHE A 6 1.89 -7.12 6.46
CA PHE A 6 0.88 -7.78 7.30
C PHE A 6 -0.53 -7.23 7.04
N THR A 7 -1.54 -8.08 7.13
CA THR A 7 -2.94 -7.68 6.99
C THR A 7 -3.48 -7.14 8.31
N SER A 8 -4.53 -6.30 8.25
CA SER A 8 -5.28 -5.87 9.44
C SER A 8 -6.01 -7.00 10.17
N ARG A 9 -6.21 -8.17 9.51
CA ARG A 9 -6.82 -9.34 10.15
C ARG A 9 -5.80 -10.07 11.03
N ARG A 10 -6.18 -10.30 12.29
CA ARG A 10 -5.43 -11.13 13.23
C ARG A 10 -5.84 -12.59 13.09
N ARG A 11 -4.92 -13.50 13.42
CA ARG A 11 -5.18 -14.92 13.67
C ARG A 11 -5.81 -15.08 15.06
N SER A 12 -6.26 -16.29 15.39
CA SER A 12 -6.77 -16.65 16.72
C SER A 12 -5.72 -16.42 17.81
N ASP A 13 -4.43 -16.60 17.50
CA ASP A 13 -3.29 -16.30 18.38
C ASP A 13 -2.95 -14.80 18.49
N GLY A 14 -3.82 -13.90 18.02
CA GLY A 14 -3.64 -12.45 18.07
C GLY A 14 -2.57 -11.90 17.11
N LYS A 15 -1.79 -12.77 16.44
CA LYS A 15 -0.72 -12.35 15.52
C LYS A 15 -1.30 -11.84 14.20
N PRO A 16 -0.72 -10.79 13.60
CA PRO A 16 -1.20 -10.28 12.32
C PRO A 16 -0.94 -11.29 11.20
N ARG A 17 -1.95 -11.57 10.37
CA ARG A 17 -1.79 -12.50 9.24
C ARG A 17 -0.84 -11.89 8.20
N LYS A 18 0.17 -12.66 7.75
CA LYS A 18 1.03 -12.27 6.62
C LYS A 18 0.19 -12.11 5.34
N LEU A 19 0.46 -11.08 4.53
CA LEU A 19 -0.09 -11.04 3.18
C LEU A 19 0.51 -12.19 2.34
N ARG A 20 -0.34 -12.94 1.63
CA ARG A 20 0.12 -13.80 0.53
C ARG A 20 0.83 -12.94 -0.51
N LYS A 21 1.88 -13.42 -1.17
CA LYS A 21 2.48 -12.70 -2.31
C LYS A 21 1.42 -12.47 -3.40
N ALA A 22 1.28 -11.23 -3.87
CA ALA A 22 0.49 -10.94 -5.07
C ALA A 22 1.24 -11.39 -6.32
N ARG A 23 0.52 -11.99 -7.27
CA ARG A 23 1.07 -12.51 -8.54
C ARG A 23 0.99 -11.54 -9.72
N ASN A 24 0.04 -10.60 -9.71
CA ASN A 24 -0.17 -9.65 -10.80
C ASN A 24 -0.22 -8.19 -10.31
N GLN A 25 0.02 -7.23 -11.21
CA GLN A 25 0.10 -5.80 -10.86
C GLN A 25 -1.18 -5.29 -10.18
N ARG A 26 -2.36 -5.76 -10.61
CA ARG A 26 -3.65 -5.39 -10.00
C ARG A 26 -3.74 -5.85 -8.55
N ALA A 27 -3.31 -7.07 -8.25
CA ALA A 27 -3.25 -7.56 -6.88
C ALA A 27 -2.20 -6.80 -6.07
N GLN A 28 -1.04 -6.47 -6.64
CA GLN A 28 -0.01 -5.68 -5.96
C GLN A 28 -0.53 -4.31 -5.53
N ARG A 29 -1.25 -3.59 -6.41
CA ARG A 29 -1.89 -2.30 -6.08
C ARG A 29 -2.93 -2.43 -4.97
N ARG A 30 -3.74 -3.49 -4.99
CA ARG A 30 -4.72 -3.79 -3.93
C ARG A 30 -4.03 -4.11 -2.59
N GLN A 31 -2.89 -4.79 -2.63
CA GLN A 31 -2.11 -5.09 -1.43
C GLN A 31 -1.47 -3.85 -0.82
N ALA A 32 -0.87 -2.99 -1.66
CA ALA A 32 -0.32 -1.72 -1.22
C ALA A 32 -1.37 -0.90 -0.46
N ARG A 33 -2.62 -0.85 -0.98
CA ARG A 33 -3.74 -0.21 -0.28
C ARG A 33 -4.01 -0.79 1.10
N LYS A 34 -4.10 -2.12 1.21
CA LYS A 34 -4.35 -2.80 2.49
C LYS A 34 -3.24 -2.58 3.51
N ILE A 35 -1.98 -2.57 3.08
CA ILE A 35 -0.81 -2.33 3.94
C ILE A 35 -0.89 -0.92 4.55
N VAL A 36 -1.21 0.06 3.72
CA VAL A 36 -1.36 1.45 4.15
C VAL A 36 -2.55 1.62 5.10
N GLU A 37 -3.70 0.99 4.78
CA GLU A 37 -4.89 1.02 5.64
C GLU A 37 -4.62 0.38 7.00
N ALA A 38 -3.94 -0.77 7.03
CA ALA A 38 -3.54 -1.44 8.26
C ALA A 38 -2.59 -0.56 9.09
N ARG A 39 -1.59 0.08 8.45
CA ARG A 39 -0.65 0.97 9.12
C ARG A 39 -1.31 2.22 9.69
N ARG A 40 -2.33 2.75 9.02
CA ARG A 40 -3.09 3.93 9.48
C ARG A 40 -4.19 3.59 10.49
N GLY A 41 -4.50 2.32 10.69
CA GLY A 41 -5.63 1.89 11.53
C GLY A 41 -7.01 2.27 10.98
N ARG A 42 -7.12 2.74 9.73
CA ARG A 42 -8.40 3.13 9.11
C ARG A 42 -8.40 2.90 7.60
N LYS A 43 -9.59 2.75 7.03
CA LYS A 43 -9.79 2.64 5.58
C LYS A 43 -9.41 3.95 4.88
N LEU A 44 -8.79 3.86 3.70
CA LEU A 44 -8.45 5.03 2.89
C LEU A 44 -9.71 5.56 2.21
N LYS A 45 -9.90 6.88 2.24
CA LYS A 45 -11.02 7.52 1.55
C LYS A 45 -10.90 7.30 0.03
N LYS A 46 -12.02 7.41 -0.70
CA LYS A 46 -12.06 7.25 -2.16
C LYS A 46 -11.09 8.21 -2.89
N LYS A 47 -10.86 9.39 -2.31
CA LYS A 47 -9.93 10.43 -2.82
C LYS A 47 -8.46 10.23 -2.38
N GLU A 48 -8.17 9.26 -1.51
CA GLU A 48 -6.80 8.96 -1.08
C GLU A 48 -6.20 7.85 -1.95
N LEU A 49 -5.10 8.16 -2.63
CA LEU A 49 -4.40 7.25 -3.53
C LEU A 49 -3.09 6.78 -2.90
N VAL A 50 -2.76 5.51 -3.13
CA VAL A 50 -1.44 4.97 -2.75
C VAL A 50 -0.48 5.16 -3.91
N HIS A 51 0.67 5.74 -3.59
CA HIS A 51 1.75 6.06 -4.50
C HIS A 51 2.99 5.26 -4.13
N HIS A 52 3.59 4.58 -5.11
CA HIS A 52 4.88 3.92 -4.97
C HIS A 52 5.98 4.90 -5.36
N LYS A 53 6.86 5.27 -4.42
CA LYS A 53 7.92 6.27 -4.65
C LYS A 53 8.92 5.85 -5.72
N ASP A 54 9.20 4.54 -5.81
CA ASP A 54 10.16 3.96 -6.75
C ASP A 54 9.57 3.57 -8.12
N HIS A 55 8.29 3.91 -8.37
CA HIS A 55 7.52 3.50 -9.56
C HIS A 55 7.38 1.97 -9.77
N LYS A 56 7.93 1.16 -8.87
CA LYS A 56 7.84 -0.30 -8.95
C LYS A 56 6.60 -0.74 -8.20
N THR A 57 5.54 -1.02 -8.97
CA THR A 57 4.27 -1.52 -8.41
C THR A 57 4.41 -2.84 -7.65
N THR A 58 5.49 -3.58 -7.85
CA THR A 58 5.82 -4.83 -7.14
C THR A 58 6.46 -4.61 -5.76
N ASN A 59 7.00 -3.41 -5.48
CA ASN A 59 7.63 -3.09 -4.20
C ASN A 59 6.61 -2.52 -3.21
N ASN A 60 5.92 -3.41 -2.48
CA ASN A 60 4.93 -3.03 -1.47
C ASN A 60 5.53 -2.73 -0.09
N SER A 61 6.82 -2.40 0.00
CA SER A 61 7.43 -2.01 1.28
C SER A 61 6.69 -0.80 1.87
N PRO A 62 6.27 -0.82 3.16
CA PRO A 62 5.53 0.29 3.78
C PRO A 62 6.25 1.64 3.71
N LYS A 63 7.59 1.65 3.61
CA LYS A 63 8.42 2.86 3.45
C LYS A 63 8.38 3.44 2.03
N ASN A 64 8.16 2.57 1.05
CA ASN A 64 8.02 2.91 -0.37
C ASN A 64 6.61 3.42 -0.72
N LEU A 65 5.60 3.08 0.10
CA LEU A 65 4.22 3.51 -0.10
C LEU A 65 3.97 4.87 0.56
N LYS A 66 3.44 5.82 -0.21
CA LYS A 66 2.99 7.14 0.26
C LYS A 66 1.51 7.32 -0.06
N VAL A 67 0.76 7.97 0.83
CA VAL A 67 -0.63 8.33 0.55
C VAL A 67 -0.69 9.76 0.05
N ILE A 68 -1.36 9.94 -1.07
CA ILE A 68 -1.60 11.26 -1.66
C ILE A 68 -3.09 11.55 -1.61
N LYS A 69 -3.44 12.76 -1.17
CA LYS A 69 -4.82 13.28 -1.17
C LYS A 69 -5.15 13.83 -2.58
N GLY A 70 -5.75 13.00 -3.42
CA GLY A 70 -6.30 13.37 -4.72
C GLY A 70 -5.40 13.11 -5.93
N GLN A 71 -6.03 12.86 -7.08
CA GLN A 71 -5.38 12.56 -8.36
C GLN A 71 -4.58 13.76 -8.91
N LYS A 72 -5.07 14.99 -8.74
CA LYS A 72 -4.32 16.23 -9.09
C LYS A 72 -2.95 16.30 -8.39
N LYS A 73 -2.90 15.97 -7.09
CA LYS A 73 -1.63 15.92 -6.35
C LYS A 73 -0.79 14.72 -6.75
N HIS A 74 -1.41 13.60 -7.12
CA HIS A 74 -0.69 12.42 -7.61
C HIS A 74 0.02 12.71 -8.94
N GLY A 75 -0.61 13.45 -9.86
CA GLY A 75 0.03 13.90 -11.10
C GLY A 75 1.18 14.89 -10.86
N ARG A 76 1.03 15.81 -9.90
CA ARG A 76 2.08 16.78 -9.54
C ARG A 76 3.32 16.19 -8.85
N VAL A 77 3.24 14.96 -8.33
CA VAL A 77 4.44 14.28 -7.80
C VAL A 77 5.40 13.89 -8.95
N HIS A 78 4.90 13.87 -10.18
CA HIS A 78 5.68 13.59 -11.39
C HIS A 78 5.44 14.69 -12.44
N PRO A 79 6.04 15.88 -12.28
CA PRO A 79 6.08 16.86 -13.36
C PRO A 79 6.99 16.31 -14.48
N GLY A 80 6.43 16.02 -15.65
CA GLY A 80 7.20 15.68 -16.85
C GLY A 80 7.42 14.19 -17.10
N LYS A 81 6.32 13.43 -17.25
CA LYS A 81 6.37 12.19 -18.02
C LYS A 81 5.59 12.38 -19.30
#